data_AF-A0AAQ3RUA3-F1
#
_entry.id   AF-A0AAQ3RUA3-F1
#
_cell.length_a   1.000
_cell.length_b   1.000
_cell.length_c   1.000
_cell.angle_alpha   90.00
_cell.angle_beta   90.00
_cell.angle_gamma   90.00
#
_symmetry.space_group_name_H-M   'P 1'
#
loop_
_entity.id
_entity.type
_entity.pdbx_description
1 polymer ?
#
loop_
_entity_poly.entity_id
_entity_poly.type
_entity_poly.pdbx_seq_one_letter_code
_entity_poly.pdbx_strand_id
1 'polypeptide(L)'
;MSPSFLFPQTQSTVVQDPSTYFSPNLLSSPLPTNSFFQNFVIPNGTLPEYFHPYHIQSSNSSLSASYPFLFFTAAVLYQIFVPDLTISASQTNSYGQNRVISSYSDLGVTLDIPSSNLRFFLVRGSPFITASVTKPTSLSIKTVHTIVSLSSYDDNTKFILQFNNTQTWLIYASSPIYLNHVASEVTSKPFSGIIRIAALPDSNPNNVATLDKFSSCYPVSGDATLSKRFRVEYKWQKKRSGDLLMLAHPLHAKLLSHDSNVTILYDFKYRSVDGDLVGVVGDSWVLETGPIPVTWHSKK
;
A
#
# COMPACT_ATOMS: atom_id res chain seq x y z
N MET A 1 46.79 6.33 0.56
CA MET A 1 46.18 5.91 1.83
C MET A 1 44.81 6.55 1.91
N SER A 2 43.74 5.76 1.94
CA SER A 2 42.39 6.26 2.20
C SER A 2 42.35 6.92 3.58
N PRO A 3 41.67 8.08 3.74
CA PRO A 3 41.59 8.75 5.04
C PRO A 3 40.94 7.81 6.06
N SER A 4 41.52 7.71 7.25
CA SER A 4 40.95 6.95 8.36
C SER A 4 39.60 7.54 8.74
N PHE A 5 38.59 6.69 8.89
CA PHE A 5 37.28 7.11 9.35
C PHE A 5 37.41 7.80 10.72
N LEU A 6 36.83 9.00 10.88
CA LEU A 6 36.98 9.83 12.10
C LEU A 6 36.31 9.21 13.33
N PHE A 7 35.37 8.30 13.12
CA PHE A 7 34.67 7.60 14.18
C PHE A 7 35.20 6.18 14.29
N PRO A 8 35.54 5.71 15.50
CA PRO A 8 35.99 4.34 15.69
C PRO A 8 34.86 3.38 15.31
N GLN A 9 35.24 2.24 14.74
CA GLN A 9 34.31 1.13 14.57
C GLN A 9 33.81 0.70 15.95
N THR A 10 32.51 0.58 16.11
CA THR A 10 31.87 0.14 17.36
C THR A 10 30.69 -0.77 17.04
N GLN A 11 30.38 -1.67 17.97
CA GLN A 11 29.14 -2.43 17.93
C GLN A 11 28.09 -1.64 18.71
N SER A 12 26.95 -1.36 18.07
CA SER A 12 25.90 -0.60 18.72
C SER A 12 25.35 -1.40 19.90
N THR A 13 25.31 -0.77 21.08
CA THR A 13 24.64 -1.33 22.27
C THR A 13 23.14 -1.00 22.30
N VAL A 14 22.68 -0.14 21.37
CA VAL A 14 21.30 0.37 21.32
C VAL A 14 20.55 -0.15 20.09
N VAL A 15 21.25 -0.34 18.96
CA VAL A 15 20.68 -0.87 17.72
C VAL A 15 20.95 -2.37 17.70
N GLN A 16 19.88 -3.15 17.78
CA GLN A 16 19.94 -4.61 17.69
C GLN A 16 20.38 -5.07 16.30
N ASP A 17 20.81 -6.31 16.20
CA ASP A 17 21.10 -6.94 14.91
C ASP A 17 19.89 -6.88 13.97
N PRO A 18 20.12 -6.87 12.64
CA PRO A 18 19.05 -6.91 11.66
C PRO A 18 17.99 -7.95 11.97
N SER A 19 16.73 -7.54 11.90
CA SER A 19 15.62 -8.45 12.15
C SER A 19 15.63 -9.63 11.16
N THR A 20 15.13 -10.78 11.60
CA THR A 20 14.92 -11.96 10.75
C THR A 20 13.75 -11.79 9.76
N TYR A 21 13.10 -10.62 9.75
CA TYR A 21 12.04 -10.25 8.82
C TYR A 21 12.57 -9.62 7.53
N PHE A 22 13.89 -9.48 7.35
CA PHE A 22 14.48 -9.18 6.04
C PHE A 22 14.95 -10.45 5.36
N SER A 23 14.70 -10.58 4.07
CA SER A 23 15.20 -11.72 3.31
C SER A 23 16.74 -11.69 3.20
N PRO A 24 17.41 -12.86 3.11
CA PRO A 24 18.88 -12.92 3.08
C PRO A 24 19.54 -12.09 1.99
N ASN A 25 18.87 -11.92 0.83
CA ASN A 25 19.38 -11.11 -0.28
C ASN A 25 19.46 -9.60 0.02
N LEU A 26 18.83 -9.13 1.10
CA LEU A 26 18.88 -7.72 1.51
C LEU A 26 19.98 -7.45 2.55
N LEU A 27 20.55 -8.49 3.16
CA LEU A 27 21.51 -8.37 4.26
C LEU A 27 22.94 -8.04 3.79
N SER A 28 23.21 -8.06 2.47
CA SER A 28 24.51 -7.71 1.89
C SER A 28 24.74 -6.20 1.78
N SER A 29 23.73 -5.39 2.08
CA SER A 29 23.77 -3.92 2.01
C SER A 29 23.17 -3.31 3.28
N PRO A 30 23.54 -2.06 3.63
CA PRO A 30 22.90 -1.37 4.74
C PRO A 30 21.37 -1.38 4.61
N LEU A 31 20.69 -1.78 5.68
CA LEU A 31 19.23 -1.80 5.72
C LEU A 31 18.69 -0.41 6.09
N PRO A 32 17.52 -0.03 5.56
CA PRO A 32 16.94 1.26 5.85
C PRO A 32 16.48 1.30 7.32
N THR A 33 16.77 2.42 7.97
CA THR A 33 16.22 2.77 9.28
C THR A 33 15.27 3.95 9.12
N ASN A 34 14.28 4.09 10.02
CA ASN A 34 13.24 5.13 9.93
C ASN A 34 12.45 5.06 8.61
N SER A 35 12.25 3.86 8.09
CA SER A 35 11.46 3.64 6.87
C SER A 35 9.96 3.71 7.17
N PHE A 36 9.14 4.02 6.15
CA PHE A 36 7.68 4.02 6.25
C PHE A 36 7.07 2.60 6.45
N PHE A 37 7.91 1.57 6.45
CA PHE A 37 7.51 0.18 6.66
C PHE A 37 8.23 -0.45 7.85
N GLN A 38 8.88 0.37 8.69
CA GLN A 38 9.75 -0.07 9.77
C GLN A 38 9.06 -1.07 10.70
N ASN A 39 7.77 -0.90 10.98
CA ASN A 39 7.01 -1.79 11.84
C ASN A 39 6.88 -3.21 11.28
N PHE A 40 7.00 -3.42 9.96
CA PHE A 40 6.93 -4.78 9.40
C PHE A 40 8.14 -5.64 9.75
N VAL A 41 9.25 -5.02 10.12
CA VAL A 41 10.51 -5.69 10.46
C VAL A 41 10.81 -5.68 11.97
N ILE A 42 9.86 -5.23 12.78
CA ILE A 42 9.96 -5.32 14.24
C ILE A 42 9.22 -6.58 14.71
N PRO A 43 9.81 -7.42 15.60
CA PRO A 43 9.18 -8.67 16.08
C PRO A 43 7.78 -8.48 16.69
N ASN A 44 7.61 -7.41 17.46
CA ASN A 44 6.33 -7.00 18.03
C ASN A 44 5.69 -5.84 17.25
N GLY A 45 6.05 -5.68 15.98
CA GLY A 45 5.55 -4.66 15.09
C GLY A 45 4.08 -4.91 14.73
N THR A 46 3.22 -4.72 15.73
CA THR A 46 1.77 -4.73 15.66
C THR A 46 1.24 -3.34 15.36
N LEU A 47 2.09 -2.32 15.31
CA LEU A 47 1.62 -0.99 14.92
C LEU A 47 1.39 -0.96 13.39
N PRO A 48 0.26 -0.41 12.95
CA PRO A 48 0.01 -0.22 11.54
C PRO A 48 0.97 0.84 10.96
N GLU A 49 1.28 0.69 9.69
CA GLU A 49 1.98 1.68 8.88
C GLU A 49 1.01 2.36 7.92
N TYR A 50 1.19 3.65 7.69
CA TYR A 50 0.28 4.40 6.83
C TYR A 50 0.73 4.34 5.36
N PHE A 51 -0.01 3.57 4.58
CA PHE A 51 0.12 3.43 3.13
C PHE A 51 -1.11 4.04 2.48
N HIS A 52 -1.09 5.36 2.26
CA HIS A 52 -2.22 6.12 1.74
C HIS A 52 -2.97 5.39 0.62
N PRO A 53 -4.30 5.21 0.74
CA PRO A 53 -5.19 5.76 1.77
C PRO A 53 -5.35 4.86 3.03
N TYR A 54 -4.66 3.73 3.10
CA TYR A 54 -4.87 2.67 4.08
C TYR A 54 -3.85 2.68 5.22
N HIS A 55 -4.30 2.30 6.42
CA HIS A 55 -3.36 1.80 7.42
C HIS A 55 -3.20 0.30 7.24
N ILE A 56 -1.96 -0.17 7.20
CA ILE A 56 -1.60 -1.56 6.94
C ILE A 56 -0.86 -2.11 8.14
N GLN A 57 -1.39 -3.17 8.73
CA GLN A 57 -0.77 -3.92 9.81
C GLN A 57 -0.44 -5.31 9.29
N SER A 58 0.79 -5.76 9.50
CA SER A 58 1.16 -7.15 9.17
C SER A 58 1.18 -8.01 10.43
N SER A 59 0.91 -9.29 10.25
CA SER A 59 1.19 -10.35 11.23
C SER A 59 2.08 -11.41 10.57
N ASN A 60 2.39 -12.48 11.28
CA ASN A 60 3.16 -13.60 10.75
C ASN A 60 2.42 -14.40 9.66
N SER A 61 1.10 -14.31 9.59
CA SER A 61 0.27 -15.13 8.69
C SER A 61 -0.77 -14.35 7.89
N SER A 62 -0.95 -13.05 8.19
CA SER A 62 -1.97 -12.19 7.60
C SER A 62 -1.48 -10.76 7.36
N LEU A 63 -2.25 -10.04 6.55
CA LEU A 63 -2.16 -8.59 6.39
C LEU A 63 -3.53 -7.98 6.65
N SER A 64 -3.60 -7.05 7.60
CA SER A 64 -4.80 -6.31 7.93
C SER A 64 -4.74 -4.90 7.36
N ALA A 65 -5.86 -4.41 6.85
CA ALA A 65 -6.01 -3.10 6.27
C ALA A 65 -7.21 -2.37 6.87
N SER A 66 -7.03 -1.07 7.09
CA SER A 66 -8.03 -0.13 7.58
C SER A 66 -8.16 1.00 6.57
N TYR A 67 -9.38 1.34 6.16
CA TYR A 67 -9.67 2.63 5.53
C TYR A 67 -10.32 3.52 6.60
N PRO A 68 -9.49 4.25 7.38
CA PRO A 68 -9.96 4.86 8.62
C PRO A 68 -10.94 6.00 8.36
N PHE A 69 -11.95 6.11 9.23
CA PHE A 69 -12.69 7.36 9.37
C PHE A 69 -11.80 8.43 10.02
N LEU A 70 -12.00 9.68 9.60
CA LEU A 70 -11.35 10.85 10.20
C LEU A 70 -12.17 11.29 11.42
N PHE A 71 -11.52 11.34 12.58
CA PHE A 71 -12.10 11.86 13.82
C PHE A 71 -11.44 13.18 14.16
N PHE A 72 -12.24 14.14 14.62
CA PHE A 72 -11.71 15.44 15.03
C PHE A 72 -12.37 15.93 16.31
N THR A 73 -11.57 16.66 17.07
CA THR A 73 -12.00 17.54 18.15
C THR A 73 -11.51 18.95 17.82
N ALA A 74 -11.80 19.93 18.67
CA ALA A 74 -11.23 21.27 18.50
C ALA A 74 -9.69 21.29 18.59
N ALA A 75 -9.07 20.28 19.24
CA ALA A 75 -7.64 20.25 19.51
C ALA A 75 -6.85 19.30 18.59
N VAL A 76 -7.48 18.24 18.09
CA VAL A 76 -6.78 17.14 17.38
C VAL A 76 -7.65 16.58 16.25
N LEU A 77 -7.03 16.35 15.10
CA LEU A 77 -7.51 15.49 14.01
C LEU A 77 -6.71 14.19 14.06
N TYR A 78 -7.37 13.04 14.06
CA TYR A 78 -6.72 11.74 14.16
C TYR A 78 -7.48 10.63 13.42
N GLN A 79 -6.79 9.52 13.20
CA GLN A 79 -7.32 8.29 12.61
C GLN A 79 -7.14 7.15 13.60
N ILE A 80 -8.10 6.23 13.64
CA ILE A 80 -8.01 4.99 14.41
C ILE A 80 -7.86 3.84 13.43
N PHE A 81 -6.93 2.93 13.73
CA PHE A 81 -6.82 1.68 13.00
C PHE A 81 -7.93 0.71 13.45
N VAL A 82 -8.75 0.30 12.49
CA VAL A 82 -9.74 -0.77 12.63
C VAL A 82 -9.45 -1.77 11.52
N PRO A 83 -9.24 -3.07 11.80
CA PRO A 83 -8.93 -4.04 10.76
C PRO A 83 -10.18 -4.37 9.93
N ASP A 84 -10.58 -3.42 9.08
CA ASP A 84 -11.74 -3.51 8.17
C ASP A 84 -11.63 -4.78 7.30
N LEU A 85 -10.41 -5.11 6.89
CA LEU A 85 -10.07 -6.38 6.23
C LEU A 85 -8.84 -7.00 6.88
N THR A 86 -8.83 -8.32 7.02
CA THR A 86 -7.66 -9.13 7.36
C THR A 86 -7.54 -10.28 6.37
N ILE A 87 -6.51 -10.23 5.54
CA ILE A 87 -6.28 -11.15 4.42
C ILE A 87 -5.26 -12.20 4.87
N SER A 88 -5.64 -13.49 4.81
CA SER A 88 -4.77 -14.61 5.10
C SER A 88 -5.11 -15.83 4.22
N ALA A 89 -4.33 -16.89 4.34
CA ALA A 89 -4.76 -18.21 3.90
C ALA A 89 -5.74 -18.81 4.94
N SER A 90 -6.71 -19.61 4.48
CA SER A 90 -7.60 -20.38 5.36
C SER A 90 -6.88 -21.49 6.12
N GLN A 91 -5.78 -21.99 5.55
CA GLN A 91 -4.90 -22.98 6.15
C GLN A 91 -3.45 -22.51 6.00
N THR A 92 -2.70 -22.52 7.10
CA THR A 92 -1.30 -22.12 7.13
C THR A 92 -0.41 -23.32 7.37
N ASN A 93 0.74 -23.37 6.68
CA ASN A 93 1.74 -24.39 6.98
C ASN A 93 2.43 -24.09 8.31
N SER A 94 2.47 -25.07 9.22
CA SER A 94 3.04 -24.97 10.58
C SER A 94 4.53 -24.60 10.61
N TYR A 95 5.23 -24.78 9.49
CA TYR A 95 6.69 -24.71 9.39
C TYR A 95 7.25 -23.38 8.83
N GLY A 96 6.41 -22.41 8.44
CA GLY A 96 6.83 -21.18 7.75
C GLY A 96 6.44 -19.89 8.46
N GLN A 97 6.83 -19.72 9.71
CA GLN A 97 6.13 -18.83 10.64
C GLN A 97 6.38 -17.31 10.54
N ASN A 98 7.16 -16.79 9.58
CA ASN A 98 7.45 -15.35 9.57
C ASN A 98 7.07 -14.68 8.25
N ARG A 99 6.43 -13.52 8.37
CA ARG A 99 6.43 -12.51 7.32
C ARG A 99 7.87 -12.14 6.97
N VAL A 100 8.15 -11.74 5.74
CA VAL A 100 9.49 -11.29 5.33
C VAL A 100 9.36 -10.18 4.30
N ILE A 101 10.18 -9.14 4.44
CA ILE A 101 10.42 -8.15 3.40
C ILE A 101 11.41 -8.74 2.40
N SER A 102 10.96 -8.96 1.17
CA SER A 102 11.79 -9.53 0.10
C SER A 102 12.42 -8.49 -0.81
N SER A 103 11.81 -7.30 -0.88
CA SER A 103 12.36 -6.13 -1.58
C SER A 103 11.71 -4.85 -1.08
N TYR A 104 12.43 -3.73 -1.23
CA TYR A 104 11.93 -2.39 -0.98
C TYR A 104 12.50 -1.40 -2.01
N SER A 105 11.87 -0.24 -2.09
CA SER A 105 12.20 0.91 -2.94
C SER A 105 11.81 2.20 -2.19
N ASP A 106 12.05 3.37 -2.77
CA ASP A 106 11.71 4.65 -2.11
C ASP A 106 10.21 4.78 -1.80
N LEU A 107 9.35 4.20 -2.65
CA LEU A 107 7.89 4.37 -2.57
C LEU A 107 7.13 3.08 -2.25
N GLY A 108 7.80 1.92 -2.22
CA GLY A 108 7.12 0.65 -2.02
C GLY A 108 7.95 -0.45 -1.36
N VAL A 109 7.25 -1.42 -0.79
CA VAL A 109 7.81 -2.59 -0.11
C VAL A 109 7.04 -3.85 -0.50
N THR A 110 7.75 -4.96 -0.66
CA THR A 110 7.14 -6.27 -0.92
C THR A 110 7.21 -7.11 0.36
N LEU A 111 6.03 -7.48 0.86
CA LEU A 111 5.87 -8.31 2.06
C LEU A 111 5.44 -9.73 1.64
N ASP A 112 6.28 -10.72 1.90
CA ASP A 112 6.00 -12.13 1.70
C ASP A 112 5.51 -12.78 3.00
N ILE A 113 4.49 -13.64 2.88
CA ILE A 113 3.99 -14.52 3.94
C ILE A 113 4.10 -15.97 3.43
N PRO A 114 5.27 -16.60 3.55
CA PRO A 114 5.53 -17.92 2.96
C PRO A 114 4.59 -19.02 3.47
N SER A 115 4.18 -18.98 4.73
CA SER A 115 3.19 -19.93 5.31
C SER A 115 1.84 -19.92 4.60
N SER A 116 1.49 -18.80 3.97
CA SER A 116 0.20 -18.56 3.32
C SER A 116 0.33 -18.49 1.78
N ASN A 117 1.52 -18.64 1.21
CA ASN A 117 1.82 -18.41 -0.22
C ASN A 117 1.40 -17.01 -0.73
N LEU A 118 1.25 -16.03 0.18
CA LEU A 118 0.82 -14.66 -0.13
C LEU A 118 2.01 -13.74 -0.25
N ARG A 119 1.99 -12.88 -1.27
CA ARG A 119 2.92 -11.78 -1.48
C ARG A 119 2.15 -10.48 -1.66
N PHE A 120 2.41 -9.48 -0.84
CA PHE A 120 1.77 -8.18 -0.94
C PHE A 120 2.73 -7.17 -1.56
N PHE A 121 2.25 -6.45 -2.59
CA PHE A 121 2.95 -5.31 -3.17
C PHE A 121 2.35 -4.04 -2.57
N LEU A 122 3.04 -3.47 -1.57
CA LEU A 122 2.57 -2.30 -0.84
C LEU A 122 3.31 -1.07 -1.35
N VAL A 123 2.62 -0.25 -2.13
CA VAL A 123 3.18 0.97 -2.72
C VAL A 123 2.36 2.15 -2.24
N ARG A 124 3.05 3.19 -1.71
CA ARG A 124 2.40 4.37 -1.18
C ARG A 124 1.58 5.08 -2.26
N GLY A 125 0.34 5.45 -1.91
CA GLY A 125 -0.60 6.06 -2.84
C GLY A 125 -1.32 5.06 -3.75
N SER A 126 -1.12 3.75 -3.63
CA SER A 126 -1.93 2.80 -4.41
C SER A 126 -3.36 2.77 -3.87
N PRO A 127 -4.40 3.03 -4.70
CA PRO A 127 -5.79 2.86 -4.26
C PRO A 127 -6.16 1.38 -4.06
N PHE A 128 -5.32 0.44 -4.53
CA PHE A 128 -5.55 -0.99 -4.41
C PHE A 128 -4.50 -1.64 -3.51
N ILE A 129 -4.97 -2.45 -2.57
CA ILE A 129 -4.14 -3.44 -1.85
C ILE A 129 -3.97 -4.62 -2.79
N THR A 130 -2.73 -4.89 -3.21
CA THR A 130 -2.45 -5.93 -4.21
C THR A 130 -1.75 -7.12 -3.56
N ALA A 131 -2.35 -8.30 -3.69
CA ALA A 131 -1.82 -9.57 -3.23
C ALA A 131 -1.62 -10.53 -4.41
N SER A 132 -0.49 -11.23 -4.41
CA SER A 132 -0.18 -12.33 -5.32
C SER A 132 -0.25 -13.64 -4.55
N VAL A 133 -1.10 -14.55 -5.02
CA VAL A 133 -1.28 -15.90 -4.48
C VAL A 133 -0.45 -16.86 -5.32
N THR A 134 0.76 -17.14 -4.83
CA THR A 134 1.84 -17.78 -5.61
C THR A 134 1.61 -19.26 -5.91
N LYS A 135 0.76 -19.92 -5.14
CA LYS A 135 0.35 -21.33 -5.32
C LYS A 135 -1.14 -21.47 -5.01
N PRO A 136 -1.85 -22.46 -5.57
CA PRO A 136 -3.27 -22.70 -5.25
C PRO A 136 -3.51 -22.73 -3.74
N THR A 137 -4.17 -21.70 -3.22
CA THR A 137 -4.38 -21.48 -1.79
C THR A 137 -5.79 -20.97 -1.55
N SER A 138 -6.49 -21.56 -0.59
CA SER A 138 -7.78 -21.02 -0.12
C SER A 138 -7.52 -19.80 0.74
N LEU A 139 -8.18 -18.71 0.40
CA LEU A 139 -8.07 -17.41 1.09
C LEU A 139 -9.17 -17.23 2.11
N SER A 140 -8.83 -16.51 3.18
CA SER A 140 -9.73 -16.00 4.21
C SER A 140 -9.56 -14.49 4.28
N ILE A 141 -10.66 -13.75 4.12
CA ILE A 141 -10.73 -12.30 4.29
C ILE A 141 -11.71 -12.05 5.44
N LYS A 142 -11.16 -11.84 6.64
CA LYS A 142 -11.93 -11.55 7.84
C LYS A 142 -12.17 -10.06 7.99
N THR A 143 -13.26 -9.71 8.65
CA THR A 143 -13.57 -8.34 9.03
C THR A 143 -14.11 -8.31 10.46
N VAL A 144 -13.95 -7.17 11.14
CA VAL A 144 -14.61 -6.92 12.43
C VAL A 144 -16.06 -6.46 12.27
N HIS A 145 -16.46 -6.13 11.04
CA HIS A 145 -17.80 -5.69 10.70
C HIS A 145 -18.68 -6.87 10.29
N THR A 146 -20.00 -6.67 10.25
CA THR A 146 -20.90 -7.66 9.67
C THR A 146 -20.96 -7.47 8.16
N ILE A 147 -20.80 -8.58 7.42
CA ILE A 147 -20.98 -8.60 5.97
C ILE A 147 -22.48 -8.54 5.67
N VAL A 148 -22.91 -7.48 5.00
CA VAL A 148 -24.30 -7.26 4.59
C VAL A 148 -24.57 -7.94 3.26
N SER A 149 -23.63 -7.82 2.32
CA SER A 149 -23.76 -8.45 1.01
C SER A 149 -22.39 -8.70 0.37
N LEU A 150 -22.35 -9.75 -0.46
CA LEU A 150 -21.24 -10.07 -1.35
C LEU A 150 -21.84 -10.40 -2.72
N SER A 151 -21.65 -9.50 -3.69
CA SER A 151 -22.16 -9.66 -5.05
C SER A 151 -21.02 -9.95 -6.02
N SER A 152 -21.20 -10.92 -6.92
CA SER A 152 -20.22 -11.33 -7.93
C SER A 152 -20.58 -10.77 -9.31
N TYR A 153 -19.58 -10.41 -10.09
CA TYR A 153 -19.67 -9.85 -11.44
C TYR A 153 -18.54 -10.41 -12.32
N ASP A 154 -18.64 -10.17 -13.63
CA ASP A 154 -17.58 -10.44 -14.62
C ASP A 154 -17.01 -11.87 -14.51
N ASP A 155 -17.89 -12.87 -14.57
CA ASP A 155 -17.54 -14.29 -14.46
C ASP A 155 -16.72 -14.65 -13.21
N ASN A 156 -17.07 -14.04 -12.06
CA ASN A 156 -16.39 -14.22 -10.77
C ASN A 156 -14.97 -13.66 -10.74
N THR A 157 -14.70 -12.59 -11.47
CA THR A 157 -13.44 -11.83 -11.40
C THR A 157 -13.58 -10.50 -10.66
N LYS A 158 -14.81 -10.06 -10.39
CA LYS A 158 -15.10 -8.84 -9.63
C LYS A 158 -16.15 -9.13 -8.56
N PHE A 159 -15.96 -8.57 -7.36
CA PHE A 159 -16.92 -8.64 -6.27
C PHE A 159 -17.08 -7.29 -5.60
N ILE A 160 -18.32 -7.01 -5.18
CA ILE A 160 -18.66 -5.87 -4.33
C ILE A 160 -19.05 -6.42 -2.97
N LEU A 161 -18.27 -6.06 -1.94
CA LEU A 161 -18.42 -6.46 -0.56
C LEU A 161 -18.92 -5.26 0.25
N GLN A 162 -20.09 -5.38 0.88
CA GLN A 162 -20.69 -4.29 1.67
C GLN A 162 -20.75 -4.67 3.15
N PHE A 163 -20.33 -3.73 4.00
CA PHE A 163 -20.37 -3.89 5.46
C PHE A 163 -21.50 -3.10 6.10
N ASN A 164 -21.86 -3.48 7.34
CA ASN A 164 -22.88 -2.79 8.13
C ASN A 164 -22.46 -1.38 8.60
N ASN A 165 -21.16 -1.07 8.57
CA ASN A 165 -20.63 0.27 8.85
C ASN A 165 -20.70 1.23 7.64
N THR A 166 -21.44 0.87 6.58
CA THR A 166 -21.60 1.59 5.30
C THR A 166 -20.40 1.57 4.35
N GLN A 167 -19.24 1.05 4.77
CA GLN A 167 -18.12 0.89 3.86
C GLN A 167 -18.42 -0.18 2.79
N THR A 168 -17.96 0.09 1.58
CA THR A 168 -18.01 -0.84 0.45
C THR A 168 -16.60 -1.08 -0.07
N TRP A 169 -16.27 -2.33 -0.33
CA TRP A 169 -14.97 -2.76 -0.83
C TRP A 169 -15.15 -3.53 -2.15
N LEU A 170 -14.27 -3.27 -3.11
CA LEU A 170 -14.25 -3.96 -4.39
C LEU A 170 -13.07 -4.92 -4.41
N ILE A 171 -13.34 -6.18 -4.77
CA ILE A 171 -12.34 -7.24 -4.90
C ILE A 171 -12.25 -7.62 -6.37
N TYR A 172 -11.06 -7.52 -6.94
CA TYR A 172 -10.75 -7.92 -8.31
C TYR A 172 -9.78 -9.09 -8.29
N ALA A 173 -10.04 -10.10 -9.11
CA ALA A 173 -9.19 -11.27 -9.27
C ALA A 173 -8.71 -11.38 -10.72
N SER A 174 -7.50 -11.87 -10.91
CA SER A 174 -6.92 -12.03 -12.25
C SER A 174 -7.54 -13.11 -13.12
N SER A 175 -8.31 -14.00 -12.49
CA SER A 175 -8.99 -15.16 -13.06
C SER A 175 -10.17 -15.50 -12.15
N PRO A 176 -11.18 -16.25 -12.62
CA PRO A 176 -12.35 -16.57 -11.82
C PRO A 176 -11.99 -17.17 -10.45
N ILE A 177 -12.54 -16.59 -9.39
CA ILE A 177 -12.39 -17.06 -8.00
C ILE A 177 -13.77 -17.25 -7.38
N TYR A 178 -14.01 -18.38 -6.71
CA TYR A 178 -15.31 -18.62 -6.08
C TYR A 178 -15.26 -18.19 -4.61
N LEU A 179 -15.88 -17.06 -4.32
CA LEU A 179 -16.00 -16.50 -2.98
C LEU A 179 -17.35 -16.86 -2.35
N ASN A 180 -17.32 -17.27 -1.09
CA ASN A 180 -18.48 -17.40 -0.23
C ASN A 180 -18.27 -16.57 1.02
N HIS A 181 -19.34 -16.15 1.69
CA HIS A 181 -19.24 -15.44 2.95
C HIS A 181 -20.08 -16.09 4.05
N VAL A 182 -19.61 -15.94 5.27
CA VAL A 182 -20.38 -16.06 6.51
C VAL A 182 -20.45 -14.67 7.16
N ALA A 183 -20.98 -14.55 8.38
CA ALA A 183 -21.29 -13.26 9.00
C ALA A 183 -20.15 -12.22 9.00
N SER A 184 -18.88 -12.64 9.15
CA SER A 184 -17.71 -11.74 9.25
C SER A 184 -16.46 -12.24 8.51
N GLU A 185 -16.63 -13.19 7.59
CA GLU A 185 -15.51 -13.79 6.85
C GLU A 185 -15.94 -14.15 5.43
N VAL A 186 -15.12 -13.75 4.45
CA VAL A 186 -15.18 -14.22 3.07
C VAL A 186 -14.11 -15.30 2.89
N THR A 187 -14.51 -16.46 2.39
CA THR A 187 -13.61 -17.58 2.08
C THR A 187 -13.63 -17.88 0.59
N SER A 188 -12.54 -18.46 0.10
CA SER A 188 -12.44 -18.87 -1.31
C SER A 188 -12.09 -20.35 -1.45
N LYS A 189 -12.49 -20.93 -2.58
CA LYS A 189 -11.84 -22.16 -3.09
C LYS A 189 -10.36 -21.87 -3.43
N PRO A 190 -9.49 -22.89 -3.51
CA PRO A 190 -8.08 -22.69 -3.85
C PRO A 190 -7.91 -21.84 -5.11
N PHE A 191 -7.15 -20.75 -4.97
CA PHE A 191 -6.89 -19.78 -6.03
C PHE A 191 -5.39 -19.57 -6.21
N SER A 192 -4.96 -19.26 -7.43
CA SER A 192 -3.61 -18.77 -7.72
C SER A 192 -3.71 -17.67 -8.77
N GLY A 193 -3.03 -16.55 -8.52
CA GLY A 193 -3.17 -15.35 -9.33
C GLY A 193 -3.01 -14.07 -8.52
N ILE A 194 -3.52 -12.96 -9.06
CA ILE A 194 -3.48 -11.64 -8.42
C ILE A 194 -4.88 -11.31 -7.89
N ILE A 195 -4.92 -10.79 -6.67
CA ILE A 195 -6.11 -10.19 -6.06
C ILE A 195 -5.80 -8.75 -5.72
N ARG A 196 -6.74 -7.86 -6.04
CA ARG A 196 -6.66 -6.43 -5.73
C ARG A 196 -7.91 -6.03 -4.99
N ILE A 197 -7.75 -5.37 -3.85
CA ILE A 197 -8.87 -4.94 -3.03
C ILE A 197 -8.79 -3.42 -2.86
N ALA A 198 -9.89 -2.72 -3.10
CA ALA A 198 -9.98 -1.27 -2.93
C ALA A 198 -11.23 -0.90 -2.13
N ALA A 199 -11.09 0.00 -1.16
CA ALA A 199 -12.24 0.65 -0.57
C ALA A 199 -12.87 1.57 -1.62
N LEU A 200 -14.20 1.62 -1.71
CA LEU A 200 -14.91 2.57 -2.54
C LEU A 200 -14.91 3.93 -1.82
N PRO A 201 -14.30 5.00 -2.40
CA PRO A 201 -14.34 6.31 -1.79
C PRO A 201 -15.70 6.95 -2.01
N ASP A 202 -16.39 7.39 -0.95
CA ASP A 202 -17.74 7.99 -0.97
C ASP A 202 -18.77 7.21 -1.85
N SER A 203 -20.07 7.51 -1.76
CA SER A 203 -21.08 6.72 -2.49
C SER A 203 -21.26 7.14 -3.97
N ASN A 204 -20.26 7.79 -4.59
CA ASN A 204 -20.36 8.25 -5.97
C ASN A 204 -20.25 7.06 -6.95
N PRO A 205 -21.29 6.78 -7.78
CA PRO A 205 -21.27 5.66 -8.72
C PRO A 205 -20.08 5.70 -9.71
N ASN A 206 -19.57 6.89 -10.05
CA ASN A 206 -18.44 7.04 -10.98
C ASN A 206 -17.13 6.49 -10.40
N ASN A 207 -17.03 6.35 -9.07
CA ASN A 207 -15.84 5.82 -8.43
C ASN A 207 -15.70 4.30 -8.66
N VAL A 208 -16.80 3.57 -8.76
CA VAL A 208 -16.80 2.15 -9.17
C VAL A 208 -16.24 2.03 -10.58
N ALA A 209 -16.78 2.81 -11.53
CA ALA A 209 -16.32 2.78 -12.92
C ALA A 209 -14.84 3.16 -13.06
N THR A 210 -14.36 4.09 -12.24
CA THR A 210 -12.94 4.47 -12.20
C THR A 210 -12.08 3.31 -11.68
N LEU A 211 -12.45 2.70 -10.55
CA LEU A 211 -11.73 1.55 -10.01
C LEU A 211 -11.74 0.36 -10.97
N ASP A 212 -12.87 0.09 -11.62
CA ASP A 212 -13.01 -0.95 -12.64
C ASP A 212 -12.01 -0.75 -13.79
N LYS A 213 -11.96 0.46 -14.33
CA LYS A 213 -11.07 0.83 -15.45
C LYS A 213 -9.59 0.59 -15.14
N PHE A 214 -9.15 0.83 -13.90
CA PHE A 214 -7.75 0.72 -13.49
C PHE A 214 -7.45 -0.54 -12.65
N SER A 215 -8.39 -1.49 -12.59
CA SER A 215 -8.27 -2.72 -11.80
C SER A 215 -7.26 -3.73 -12.35
N SER A 216 -6.84 -3.63 -13.62
CA SER A 216 -5.88 -4.57 -14.22
C SER A 216 -4.42 -4.25 -13.88
N CYS A 217 -4.01 -2.99 -13.89
CA CYS A 217 -2.61 -2.57 -13.77
C CYS A 217 -2.25 -2.15 -12.33
N TYR A 218 -1.12 -2.65 -11.81
CA TYR A 218 -0.72 -2.42 -10.42
C TYR A 218 0.78 -2.13 -10.28
N PRO A 219 1.18 -1.30 -9.30
CA PRO A 219 2.58 -1.01 -9.02
C PRO A 219 3.19 -2.14 -8.18
N VAL A 220 4.48 -2.41 -8.37
CA VAL A 220 5.27 -3.37 -7.57
C VAL A 220 6.40 -2.72 -6.80
N SER A 221 6.88 -1.56 -7.26
CA SER A 221 7.87 -0.70 -6.61
C SER A 221 7.73 0.73 -7.14
N GLY A 222 8.45 1.67 -6.54
CA GLY A 222 8.57 3.01 -7.08
C GLY A 222 9.80 3.72 -6.56
N ASP A 223 10.50 4.41 -7.46
CA ASP A 223 11.76 5.08 -7.19
C ASP A 223 11.56 6.60 -7.23
N ALA A 224 12.28 7.33 -6.39
CA ALA A 224 12.24 8.78 -6.30
C ALA A 224 13.61 9.37 -6.66
N THR A 225 13.69 10.06 -7.80
CA THR A 225 14.95 10.59 -8.31
C THR A 225 14.98 12.11 -8.25
N LEU A 226 16.03 12.67 -7.62
CA LEU A 226 16.34 14.10 -7.62
C LEU A 226 17.47 14.42 -8.62
N SER A 227 17.20 14.21 -9.92
CA SER A 227 18.21 14.39 -10.98
C SER A 227 18.39 15.85 -11.42
N LYS A 228 17.41 16.71 -11.15
CA LYS A 228 17.41 18.13 -11.53
C LYS A 228 17.05 19.00 -10.33
N ARG A 229 17.54 20.25 -10.34
CA ARG A 229 17.25 21.22 -9.27
C ARG A 229 15.74 21.45 -9.16
N PHE A 230 15.24 21.48 -7.93
CA PHE A 230 13.84 21.75 -7.60
C PHE A 230 12.83 20.80 -8.28
N ARG A 231 13.29 19.61 -8.66
CA ARG A 231 12.49 18.60 -9.35
C ARG A 231 12.70 17.25 -8.70
N VAL A 232 11.60 16.55 -8.44
CA VAL A 232 11.61 15.14 -8.04
C VAL A 232 10.80 14.37 -9.07
N GLU A 233 11.36 13.26 -9.56
CA GLU A 233 10.64 12.33 -10.42
C GLU A 233 10.31 11.08 -9.64
N TYR A 234 9.03 10.76 -9.53
CA TYR A 234 8.56 9.46 -9.05
C TYR A 234 8.29 8.57 -10.25
N LYS A 235 8.87 7.37 -10.27
CA LYS A 235 8.67 6.41 -11.34
C LYS A 235 8.27 5.06 -10.75
N TRP A 236 7.11 4.57 -11.13
CA TRP A 236 6.60 3.28 -10.67
C TRP A 236 6.94 2.18 -11.64
N GLN A 237 7.43 1.06 -11.12
CA GLN A 237 7.44 -0.18 -11.88
C GLN A 237 6.07 -0.84 -11.72
N LYS A 238 5.43 -1.14 -12.84
CA LYS A 238 4.09 -1.71 -12.88
C LYS A 238 4.07 -3.08 -13.56
N LYS A 239 3.05 -3.88 -13.25
CA LYS A 239 2.74 -5.13 -13.93
C LYS A 239 1.35 -5.07 -14.55
N ARG A 240 1.15 -5.93 -15.55
CA ARG A 240 -0.03 -6.00 -16.43
C ARG A 240 -0.20 -4.76 -17.31
N SER A 241 -1.00 -4.91 -18.36
CA SER A 241 -1.31 -3.85 -19.32
C SER A 241 -2.31 -2.85 -18.75
N GLY A 242 -2.22 -1.61 -19.25
CA GLY A 242 -3.10 -0.51 -18.88
C GLY A 242 -2.35 0.63 -18.20
N ASP A 243 -3.09 1.70 -17.94
CA ASP A 243 -2.59 2.86 -17.24
C ASP A 243 -2.59 2.62 -15.73
N LEU A 244 -1.64 3.24 -15.04
CA LEU A 244 -1.48 3.12 -13.61
C LEU A 244 -2.24 4.25 -12.92
N LEU A 245 -3.18 3.91 -12.04
CA LEU A 245 -3.84 4.87 -11.15
C LEU A 245 -3.14 4.88 -9.80
N MET A 246 -2.66 6.05 -9.39
CA MET A 246 -2.08 6.31 -8.08
C MET A 246 -2.79 7.52 -7.44
N LEU A 247 -2.72 7.65 -6.12
CA LEU A 247 -3.33 8.71 -5.35
C LEU A 247 -2.30 9.77 -4.98
N ALA A 248 -2.59 11.01 -5.33
CA ALA A 248 -1.72 12.16 -5.12
C ALA A 248 -2.22 12.97 -3.92
N HIS A 249 -1.31 13.31 -3.00
CA HIS A 249 -1.56 14.31 -1.98
C HIS A 249 -1.87 15.68 -2.59
N PRO A 250 -2.52 16.60 -1.86
CA PRO A 250 -2.74 17.97 -2.31
C PRO A 250 -1.45 18.66 -2.77
N LEU A 251 -0.33 18.43 -2.08
CA LEU A 251 0.98 18.98 -2.48
C LEU A 251 1.48 18.35 -3.79
N HIS A 252 1.32 17.05 -4.00
CA HIS A 252 1.67 16.41 -5.27
C HIS A 252 0.88 17.04 -6.41
N ALA A 253 -0.45 17.18 -6.26
CA ALA A 253 -1.30 17.79 -7.27
C ALA A 253 -0.89 19.23 -7.62
N LYS A 254 -0.39 20.00 -6.64
CA LYS A 254 0.13 21.36 -6.84
C LYS A 254 1.49 21.40 -7.55
N LEU A 255 2.33 20.40 -7.31
CA LEU A 255 3.69 20.35 -7.84
C LEU A 255 3.80 19.58 -9.16
N LEU A 256 2.77 18.83 -9.56
CA LEU A 256 2.76 18.12 -10.84
C LEU A 256 3.04 19.10 -11.98
N SER A 257 4.15 18.85 -12.68
CA SER A 257 4.59 19.68 -13.79
C SER A 257 3.58 19.60 -14.94
N HIS A 258 3.37 20.71 -15.65
CA HIS A 258 2.53 20.73 -16.85
C HIS A 258 3.04 19.80 -17.95
N ASP A 259 4.35 19.53 -17.98
CA ASP A 259 4.99 18.63 -18.93
C ASP A 259 4.89 17.16 -18.52
N SER A 260 4.31 16.85 -17.35
CA SER A 260 4.09 15.47 -16.94
C SER A 260 2.96 14.86 -17.77
N ASN A 261 3.23 13.71 -18.39
CA ASN A 261 2.23 12.96 -19.16
C ASN A 261 1.29 12.18 -18.22
N VAL A 262 0.56 12.91 -17.38
CA VAL A 262 -0.35 12.36 -16.38
C VAL A 262 -1.73 13.00 -16.50
N THR A 263 -2.77 12.28 -16.12
CA THR A 263 -4.14 12.81 -16.06
C THR A 263 -4.63 12.83 -14.62
N ILE A 264 -5.01 14.00 -14.12
CA ILE A 264 -5.57 14.15 -12.76
C ILE A 264 -7.09 13.95 -12.80
N LEU A 265 -7.59 13.07 -11.96
CA LEU A 265 -9.01 12.76 -11.77
C LEU A 265 -9.52 13.50 -10.51
N TYR A 266 -9.83 14.79 -10.64
CA TYR A 266 -10.23 15.63 -9.50
C TYR A 266 -11.49 15.17 -8.77
N ASP A 267 -12.37 14.42 -9.42
CA ASP A 267 -13.61 13.91 -8.81
C ASP A 267 -13.41 12.56 -8.11
N PHE A 268 -12.29 11.89 -8.35
CA PHE A 268 -11.93 10.63 -7.71
C PHE A 268 -11.01 10.90 -6.51
N LYS A 269 -11.58 10.91 -5.30
CA LYS A 269 -10.90 11.37 -4.07
C LYS A 269 -11.04 10.38 -2.94
N TYR A 270 -9.92 10.05 -2.28
CA TYR A 270 -9.93 9.37 -0.99
C TYR A 270 -9.69 10.36 0.13
N ARG A 271 -10.45 10.26 1.22
CA ARG A 271 -10.23 11.09 2.40
C ARG A 271 -9.01 10.59 3.16
N SER A 272 -8.16 11.51 3.60
CA SER A 272 -6.97 11.23 4.39
C SER A 272 -6.72 12.34 5.40
N VAL A 273 -5.94 12.04 6.44
CA VAL A 273 -5.50 13.02 7.44
C VAL A 273 -4.64 14.12 6.81
N ASP A 274 -3.99 13.83 5.68
CA ASP A 274 -3.15 14.76 4.91
C ASP A 274 -3.93 15.54 3.83
N GLY A 275 -5.26 15.54 3.92
CA GLY A 275 -6.17 16.11 2.93
C GLY A 275 -6.65 15.11 1.87
N ASP A 276 -7.57 15.53 1.02
CA ASP A 276 -8.12 14.65 -0.03
C ASP A 276 -7.04 14.23 -1.03
N LEU A 277 -6.89 12.92 -1.19
CA LEU A 277 -5.98 12.30 -2.14
C LEU A 277 -6.71 12.14 -3.48
N VAL A 278 -6.24 12.82 -4.52
CA VAL A 278 -6.87 12.77 -5.85
C VAL A 278 -6.26 11.65 -6.70
N GLY A 279 -7.07 11.02 -7.55
CA GLY A 279 -6.57 10.06 -8.53
C GLY A 279 -5.68 10.74 -9.58
N VAL A 280 -4.55 10.13 -9.90
CA VAL A 280 -3.67 10.55 -10.99
C VAL A 280 -3.25 9.33 -11.79
N VAL A 281 -3.48 9.40 -13.09
CA VAL A 281 -3.22 8.34 -14.06
C VAL A 281 -1.88 8.61 -14.73
N GLY A 282 -0.92 7.71 -14.56
CA GLY A 282 0.43 7.80 -15.11
C GLY A 282 1.45 7.06 -14.24
N ASP A 283 2.51 6.53 -14.86
CA ASP A 283 3.55 5.74 -14.20
C ASP A 283 4.86 6.50 -13.96
N SER A 284 4.94 7.77 -14.37
CA SER A 284 5.96 8.71 -13.93
C SER A 284 5.34 10.08 -13.61
N TRP A 285 5.61 10.58 -12.41
CA TRP A 285 5.20 11.91 -11.97
C TRP A 285 6.42 12.80 -11.84
N VAL A 286 6.36 13.94 -12.50
CA VAL A 286 7.37 15.00 -12.38
C VAL A 286 6.80 16.06 -11.47
N LEU A 287 7.40 16.21 -10.29
CA LEU A 287 7.04 17.23 -9.31
C LEU A 287 8.07 18.34 -9.36
N GLU A 288 7.65 19.56 -9.64
CA GLU A 288 8.51 20.73 -9.83
C GLU A 288 8.07 21.88 -8.92
N THR A 289 9.05 22.56 -8.33
CA THR A 289 8.82 23.79 -7.58
C THR A 289 9.73 24.90 -8.09
N GLY A 290 9.31 26.14 -7.89
CA GLY A 290 10.17 27.29 -8.17
C GLY A 290 11.36 27.34 -7.21
N PRO A 291 12.51 27.89 -7.64
CA PRO A 291 13.61 28.15 -6.73
C PRO A 291 13.16 29.10 -5.63
N ILE A 292 13.48 28.78 -4.37
CA ILE A 292 13.35 29.71 -3.26
C ILE A 292 14.68 30.46 -3.15
N PRO A 293 14.76 31.75 -3.51
CA PRO A 293 16.01 32.50 -3.44
C PRO A 293 16.33 32.81 -1.98
N VAL A 294 17.03 31.88 -1.31
CA VAL A 294 17.54 32.06 0.04
C VAL A 294 18.88 32.79 -0.05
N THR A 295 18.96 33.94 0.62
CA THR A 295 20.19 34.72 0.78
C THR A 295 20.52 34.84 2.26
N TRP A 296 21.79 35.09 2.58
CA TRP A 296 22.24 35.31 3.97
C TRP A 296 21.51 36.47 4.67
N HIS A 297 21.06 37.45 3.89
CA HIS A 297 20.33 38.61 4.38
C HIS A 297 18.86 38.53 3.98
N SER A 298 17.99 39.04 4.86
CA SER A 298 16.60 39.29 4.50
C SER A 298 16.52 40.34 3.38
N LYS A 299 15.57 40.17 2.47
CA LYS A 299 15.24 41.21 1.49
C LYS A 299 14.55 42.36 2.23
N LYS A 300 14.98 43.60 1.98
CA LYS A 300 14.31 44.81 2.48
C LYS A 300 12.95 45.00 1.82
#